data_AF-A0A9J7MBE3-F1
#
_entry.id   AF-A0A9J7MBE3-F1
#
_cell.length_a   1.000
_cell.length_b   1.000
_cell.length_c   1.000
_cell.angle_alpha   90.00
_cell.angle_beta   90.00
_cell.angle_gamma   90.00
#
_symmetry.space_group_name_H-M   'P 1'
#
loop_
_entity.id
_entity.type
_entity.pdbx_description
1 polymer ?
#
loop_
_entity_poly.entity_id
_entity_poly.type
_entity_poly.pdbx_seq_one_letter_code
_entity_poly.pdbx_strand_id
1 'polypeptide(L)'
;MDRGVRAKGGICLDLRERELGGRTDGSRRCVRLMKKLVCAKSSTFTRIWDKESKYPISYEEGRLLFDNYRTCYTSLGLHAIPQLLFRLPSCSTAEKTEDVIMCQSSLNTLPTENHGYRGCLLGLTASNWLMRWDVNTGKCLEAVYLSHRYKFRHIAWGTFLENFVVRSIHTKHTAAARAAGIPQPLLMVLAMFKVFPLRFIAMMEINKHVFGRDVTDAMISQGVLVVMYQGNTVRCFSFDDIVDKNSVMKADLFKDCGDFGTVGSYPTGLPLTVKLTECPPVLFEVKCSEHSLQLGGVPWHYLITPPAQGYKGVFHVRSMETGAMAKNGVLDMDSVSVEPDKAFFHTDDSGRIFHMGPSTLRVLRIRSGSHGYELVPDFVIDAHSPCSTSRPQVDGMILTSSGRQVKKLLLDAYADPCYESLQGVDYESDLDILAVTSVSQRDDKLVGHVCFHDNQTGALLNRVELEEAWDETCDHTISLDLDTLVHIVKTPQRRYHCYVYKLDRTVGQIEEKQPRQKGKRRKSTRRR
;
A
#
# COMPACT_ATOMS: atom_id res chain seq x y z
N MET A 1 41.41 25.60 -5.05
CA MET A 1 42.25 24.41 -4.80
C MET A 1 41.38 23.31 -4.24
N ASP A 2 41.44 22.17 -4.90
CA ASP A 2 40.49 21.05 -4.88
C ASP A 2 40.06 20.57 -3.48
N ARG A 3 38.74 20.55 -3.26
CA ARG A 3 38.13 19.58 -2.35
C ARG A 3 38.03 18.26 -3.12
N GLY A 4 39.06 17.45 -2.96
CA GLY A 4 39.19 16.14 -3.59
C GLY A 4 37.93 15.29 -3.42
N VAL A 5 37.45 14.79 -4.56
CA VAL A 5 36.41 13.78 -4.69
C VAL A 5 36.74 12.60 -3.77
N ARG A 6 35.94 12.38 -2.72
CA ARG A 6 35.99 11.14 -1.93
C ARG A 6 35.66 9.98 -2.87
N ALA A 7 36.65 9.13 -3.13
CA ALA A 7 36.46 7.90 -3.88
C ALA A 7 35.31 7.08 -3.28
N LYS A 8 34.37 6.64 -4.12
CA LYS A 8 33.30 5.71 -3.74
C LYS A 8 33.94 4.41 -3.23
N GLY A 9 33.92 4.18 -1.92
CA GLY A 9 34.26 2.89 -1.34
C GLY A 9 33.33 1.80 -1.88
N GLY A 10 33.89 0.67 -2.31
CA GLY A 10 33.13 -0.48 -2.79
C GLY A 10 32.37 -1.20 -1.66
N ILE A 11 31.33 -1.97 -2.02
CA ILE A 11 30.48 -2.75 -1.10
C ILE A 11 31.30 -3.61 -0.12
N CYS A 12 32.41 -4.19 -0.56
CA CYS A 12 33.30 -5.01 0.29
C CYS A 12 34.01 -4.18 1.37
N LEU A 13 34.35 -2.92 1.08
CA LEU A 13 34.89 -2.01 2.08
C LEU A 13 33.80 -1.67 3.09
N ASP A 14 32.57 -1.35 2.64
CA ASP A 14 31.45 -1.04 3.53
C ASP A 14 31.08 -2.19 4.46
N LEU A 15 31.11 -3.45 3.97
CA LEU A 15 30.96 -4.67 4.76
C LEU A 15 32.11 -4.83 5.77
N ARG A 16 33.36 -4.63 5.33
CA ARG A 16 34.53 -4.73 6.21
C ARG A 16 34.45 -3.73 7.37
N GLU A 17 34.12 -2.47 7.11
CA GLU A 17 34.00 -1.51 8.23
C GLU A 17 32.70 -1.68 9.06
N ARG A 18 31.70 -2.45 8.58
CA ARG A 18 30.59 -2.94 9.43
C ARG A 18 31.12 -3.92 10.47
N GLU A 19 31.88 -4.93 10.03
CA GLU A 19 32.47 -5.96 10.93
C GLU A 19 33.49 -5.37 11.92
N LEU A 20 34.13 -4.26 11.56
CA LEU A 20 35.09 -3.56 12.43
C LEU A 20 34.43 -2.65 13.49
N GLY A 21 33.09 -2.62 13.59
CA GLY A 21 32.40 -2.04 14.76
C GLY A 21 32.53 -0.53 14.96
N GLY A 22 32.55 0.26 13.87
CA GLY A 22 32.56 1.73 13.98
C GLY A 22 31.39 2.27 14.81
N ARG A 23 31.64 3.33 15.61
CA ARG A 23 30.76 3.95 16.64
C ARG A 23 29.40 4.53 16.17
N THR A 24 28.85 4.12 15.03
CA THR A 24 27.56 4.59 14.51
C THR A 24 26.56 3.44 14.38
N ASP A 25 25.29 3.73 14.69
CA ASP A 25 24.10 2.87 14.59
C ASP A 25 24.17 1.85 13.43
N GLY A 26 24.40 0.59 13.79
CA GLY A 26 24.65 -0.50 12.84
C GLY A 26 23.47 -0.79 11.91
N SER A 27 22.23 -0.49 12.34
CA SER A 27 21.02 -0.70 11.54
C SER A 27 21.00 0.19 10.29
N ARG A 28 21.20 1.50 10.47
CA ARG A 28 21.26 2.47 9.36
C ARG A 28 22.35 2.13 8.35
N ARG A 29 23.48 1.59 8.82
CA ARG A 29 24.57 1.14 7.96
C ARG A 29 24.18 -0.09 7.14
N CYS A 30 23.50 -1.07 7.76
CA CYS A 30 22.99 -2.26 7.07
C CYS A 30 21.98 -1.88 5.98
N VAL A 31 21.02 -1.01 6.29
CA VAL A 31 20.02 -0.54 5.33
C VAL A 31 20.66 0.20 4.16
N ARG A 32 21.62 1.10 4.41
CA ARG A 32 22.39 1.76 3.33
C ARG A 32 23.15 0.77 2.46
N LEU A 33 23.72 -0.27 3.06
CA LEU A 33 24.37 -1.33 2.31
C LEU A 33 23.33 -2.05 1.45
N MET A 34 22.20 -2.47 2.02
CA MET A 34 21.10 -3.11 1.29
C MET A 34 20.62 -2.26 0.11
N LYS A 35 20.43 -0.95 0.29
CA LYS A 35 20.11 -0.01 -0.80
C LYS A 35 21.14 -0.10 -1.92
N LYS A 36 22.43 -0.01 -1.59
CA LYS A 36 23.51 -0.18 -2.59
C LYS A 36 23.48 -1.55 -3.25
N LEU A 37 23.05 -2.60 -2.53
CA LEU A 37 22.99 -3.94 -3.08
C LEU A 37 21.84 -4.06 -4.08
N VAL A 38 20.62 -3.69 -3.69
CA VAL A 38 19.39 -3.77 -4.49
C VAL A 38 19.46 -2.89 -5.73
N CYS A 39 20.03 -1.69 -5.58
CA CYS A 39 20.10 -0.67 -6.62
C CYS A 39 21.32 -0.79 -7.55
N ALA A 40 22.17 -1.81 -7.40
CA ALA A 40 23.32 -1.98 -8.29
C ALA A 40 22.85 -2.44 -9.68
N LYS A 41 23.41 -1.87 -10.76
CA LYS A 41 23.07 -2.28 -12.14
C LYS A 41 23.33 -3.76 -12.46
N SER A 42 24.25 -4.39 -11.71
CA SER A 42 24.56 -5.81 -11.84
C SER A 42 23.65 -6.70 -11.00
N SER A 43 22.72 -6.13 -10.24
CA SER A 43 21.85 -6.88 -9.35
C SER A 43 20.61 -7.31 -10.10
N THR A 44 20.40 -8.62 -10.10
CA THR A 44 19.24 -9.28 -10.68
C THR A 44 18.33 -9.74 -9.56
N PHE A 45 17.04 -9.86 -9.86
CA PHE A 45 16.08 -10.52 -9.00
C PHE A 45 15.66 -11.79 -9.72
N THR A 46 15.75 -12.92 -9.04
CA THR A 46 15.35 -14.21 -9.61
C THR A 46 14.11 -14.71 -8.89
N ARG A 47 13.19 -15.31 -9.64
CA ARG A 47 12.03 -15.95 -9.03
C ARG A 47 12.50 -17.21 -8.33
N ILE A 48 12.28 -17.26 -7.03
CA ILE A 48 12.74 -18.37 -6.18
C ILE A 48 11.59 -19.24 -5.68
N TRP A 49 10.36 -18.74 -5.77
CA TRP A 49 9.19 -19.43 -5.24
C TRP A 49 7.91 -18.88 -5.86
N ASP A 50 6.94 -19.78 -6.04
CA ASP A 50 5.60 -19.44 -6.47
C ASP A 50 4.55 -20.34 -5.82
N LYS A 51 3.32 -19.83 -5.73
CA LYS A 51 2.18 -20.60 -5.22
C LYS A 51 0.83 -20.06 -5.68
N GLU A 52 -0.07 -20.98 -5.98
CA GLU A 52 -1.46 -20.67 -6.32
C GLU A 52 -2.42 -20.83 -5.13
N SER A 53 -3.52 -20.08 -5.15
CA SER A 53 -4.64 -20.23 -4.22
C SER A 53 -5.99 -19.94 -4.88
N LYS A 54 -7.03 -20.58 -4.35
CA LYS A 54 -8.43 -20.28 -4.66
C LYS A 54 -8.99 -19.12 -3.84
N TYR A 55 -8.24 -18.67 -2.82
CA TYR A 55 -8.62 -17.61 -1.90
C TYR A 55 -7.64 -16.45 -2.03
N PRO A 56 -8.03 -15.23 -1.61
CA PRO A 56 -7.13 -14.08 -1.61
C PRO A 56 -5.79 -14.39 -0.92
N ILE A 57 -4.72 -13.88 -1.51
CA ILE A 57 -3.36 -13.90 -0.97
C ILE A 57 -3.06 -12.48 -0.51
N SER A 58 -2.43 -12.34 0.64
CA SER A 58 -1.92 -11.05 1.13
C SER A 58 -0.45 -11.17 1.51
N TYR A 59 0.26 -10.06 1.35
CA TYR A 59 1.63 -9.90 1.76
C TYR A 59 1.72 -8.71 2.71
N GLU A 60 2.20 -8.93 3.93
CA GLU A 60 2.46 -7.87 4.90
C GLU A 60 3.76 -8.18 5.65
N GLU A 61 4.70 -7.23 5.73
CA GLU A 61 6.01 -7.30 6.42
C GLU A 61 6.68 -8.70 6.43
N GLY A 62 6.95 -9.24 5.25
CA GLY A 62 7.60 -10.55 5.11
C GLY A 62 6.71 -11.76 5.42
N ARG A 63 5.39 -11.59 5.55
CA ARG A 63 4.41 -12.67 5.74
C ARG A 63 3.53 -12.82 4.51
N LEU A 64 3.44 -14.04 4.00
CA LEU A 64 2.52 -14.42 2.93
C LEU A 64 1.37 -15.22 3.54
N LEU A 65 0.17 -14.66 3.50
CA LEU A 65 -1.02 -15.25 4.09
C LEU A 65 -1.93 -15.81 2.99
N PHE A 66 -2.35 -17.06 3.19
CA PHE A 66 -3.15 -17.85 2.26
C PHE A 66 -4.38 -18.43 2.95
N ASP A 67 -5.30 -18.96 2.13
CA ASP A 67 -6.44 -19.75 2.57
C ASP A 67 -7.29 -19.00 3.61
N ASN A 68 -7.60 -17.74 3.32
CA ASN A 68 -8.36 -16.86 4.21
C ASN A 68 -7.63 -16.64 5.56
N TYR A 69 -6.33 -16.32 5.46
CA TYR A 69 -5.40 -16.04 6.56
C TYR A 69 -5.14 -17.23 7.51
N ARG A 70 -5.42 -18.46 7.05
CA ARG A 70 -5.24 -19.68 7.85
C ARG A 70 -3.90 -20.36 7.64
N THR A 71 -3.21 -20.05 6.54
CA THR A 71 -1.88 -20.56 6.24
C THR A 71 -0.93 -19.37 6.14
N CYS A 72 0.18 -19.39 6.86
CA CYS A 72 1.18 -18.32 6.83
C CYS A 72 2.55 -18.86 6.44
N TYR A 73 3.20 -18.18 5.49
CA TYR A 73 4.60 -18.38 5.15
C TYR A 73 5.41 -17.14 5.53
N THR A 74 6.65 -17.33 5.97
CA THR A 74 7.65 -16.26 6.06
C THR A 74 8.39 -16.14 4.74
N SER A 75 8.63 -14.93 4.23
CA SER A 75 9.53 -14.68 3.09
C SER A 75 11.02 -14.82 3.46
N LEU A 76 11.31 -14.90 4.76
CA LEU A 76 12.67 -14.97 5.32
C LEU A 76 13.07 -16.41 5.70
N GLY A 77 12.62 -17.41 4.96
CA GLY A 77 12.95 -18.81 5.24
C GLY A 77 14.41 -19.15 4.93
N LEU A 78 14.79 -20.41 5.22
CA LEU A 78 16.14 -20.91 4.94
C LEU A 78 16.46 -20.79 3.44
N HIS A 79 17.67 -20.36 3.11
CA HIS A 79 18.10 -20.07 1.73
C HIS A 79 17.23 -19.04 1.00
N ALA A 80 16.59 -18.13 1.74
CA ALA A 80 15.67 -17.11 1.24
C ALA A 80 14.38 -17.65 0.61
N ILE A 81 14.11 -18.96 0.69
CA ILE A 81 12.89 -19.58 0.17
C ILE A 81 11.76 -19.42 1.19
N PRO A 82 10.55 -19.01 0.79
CA PRO A 82 9.42 -18.92 1.68
C PRO A 82 9.16 -20.22 2.45
N GLN A 83 9.05 -20.13 3.78
CA GLN A 83 8.88 -21.28 4.68
C GLN A 83 7.53 -21.22 5.39
N LEU A 84 6.82 -22.35 5.44
CA LEU A 84 5.58 -22.48 6.19
C LEU A 84 5.83 -22.26 7.68
N LEU A 85 5.17 -21.27 8.27
CA LEU A 85 5.20 -21.00 9.71
C LEU A 85 4.12 -21.80 10.42
N PHE A 86 2.87 -21.65 9.96
CA PHE A 86 1.75 -22.38 10.52
C PHE A 86 0.66 -22.62 9.48
N ARG A 87 -0.16 -23.63 9.75
CA ARG A 87 -1.44 -23.88 9.10
C ARG A 87 -2.49 -24.19 10.15
N LEU A 88 -3.49 -23.34 10.26
CA LEU A 88 -4.61 -23.57 11.15
C LEU A 88 -5.48 -24.72 10.61
N PRO A 89 -6.14 -25.49 11.50
CA PRO A 89 -7.03 -26.58 11.08
C PRO A 89 -8.18 -26.06 10.21
N SER A 90 -8.95 -26.94 9.56
CA SER A 90 -10.23 -26.52 8.98
C SER A 90 -11.15 -25.97 10.07
N CYS A 91 -11.98 -24.99 9.72
CA CYS A 91 -12.94 -24.39 10.65
C CYS A 91 -14.34 -24.37 10.05
N SER A 92 -15.32 -24.21 10.93
CA SER A 92 -16.71 -24.01 10.50
C SER A 92 -16.88 -22.66 9.78
N THR A 93 -18.00 -22.48 9.09
CA THR A 93 -18.36 -21.20 8.46
C THR A 93 -18.49 -20.06 9.48
N ALA A 94 -18.84 -20.38 10.74
CA ALA A 94 -18.94 -19.41 11.83
C ALA A 94 -17.58 -18.90 12.34
N GLU A 95 -16.53 -19.68 12.16
CA GLU A 95 -15.16 -19.34 12.57
C GLU A 95 -14.31 -18.80 11.42
N LYS A 96 -14.92 -18.65 10.23
CA LYS A 96 -14.24 -18.07 9.07
C LYS A 96 -13.82 -16.63 9.40
N THR A 97 -12.56 -16.31 9.11
CA THR A 97 -12.04 -14.94 9.18
C THR A 97 -12.70 -14.09 8.09
N GLU A 98 -13.27 -12.97 8.47
CA GLU A 98 -13.92 -12.01 7.58
C GLU A 98 -12.94 -10.93 7.12
N ASP A 99 -12.06 -10.50 8.03
CA ASP A 99 -11.07 -9.45 7.77
C ASP A 99 -9.91 -9.54 8.78
N VAL A 100 -8.72 -9.02 8.43
CA VAL A 100 -7.50 -9.10 9.26
C VAL A 100 -6.62 -7.87 9.09
N ILE A 101 -5.86 -7.52 10.12
CA ILE A 101 -4.69 -6.64 10.05
C ILE A 101 -3.50 -7.28 10.76
N MET A 102 -2.28 -7.11 10.25
CA MET A 102 -1.07 -7.53 10.94
C MET A 102 -0.51 -6.43 11.84
N CYS A 103 -0.23 -6.81 13.08
CA CYS A 103 0.37 -5.93 14.08
C CYS A 103 1.79 -6.41 14.37
N GLN A 104 2.78 -5.79 13.75
CA GLN A 104 4.18 -6.09 13.97
C GLN A 104 4.94 -4.76 14.08
N SER A 105 5.87 -4.68 15.02
CA SER A 105 6.67 -3.48 15.27
C SER A 105 8.14 -3.89 15.25
N SER A 106 9.01 -3.00 14.76
CA SER A 106 10.45 -3.22 14.77
C SER A 106 10.94 -3.46 16.21
N LEU A 107 11.73 -4.50 16.42
CA LEU A 107 12.22 -4.91 17.75
C LEU A 107 12.97 -3.80 18.50
N ASN A 108 13.46 -2.78 17.79
CA ASN A 108 14.24 -1.68 18.35
C ASN A 108 13.41 -0.70 19.20
N THR A 109 12.08 -0.76 19.13
CA THR A 109 11.17 0.18 19.82
C THR A 109 10.38 -0.45 20.98
N LEU A 110 10.57 -1.75 21.25
CA LEU A 110 9.75 -2.47 22.22
C LEU A 110 10.51 -2.76 23.52
N PRO A 111 9.92 -2.46 24.70
CA PRO A 111 10.45 -2.97 25.97
C PRO A 111 10.43 -4.49 25.95
N THR A 112 11.58 -5.12 26.14
CA THR A 112 11.81 -6.57 26.10
C THR A 112 10.97 -7.37 27.10
N GLU A 113 10.37 -6.71 28.10
CA GLU A 113 9.70 -7.35 29.23
C GLU A 113 8.24 -7.78 29.00
N ASN A 114 7.62 -7.55 27.83
CA ASN A 114 6.18 -7.75 27.69
C ASN A 114 5.77 -8.68 26.53
N HIS A 115 5.21 -9.85 26.88
CA HIS A 115 4.53 -10.77 25.95
C HIS A 115 3.39 -10.12 25.14
N GLY A 116 2.84 -8.99 25.63
CA GLY A 116 1.78 -8.23 24.96
C GLY A 116 2.20 -7.59 23.63
N TYR A 117 3.50 -7.43 23.36
CA TYR A 117 4.03 -6.74 22.18
C TYR A 117 4.57 -7.69 21.10
N ARG A 118 4.25 -8.98 21.21
CA ARG A 118 4.60 -9.95 20.16
C ARG A 118 3.82 -9.65 18.89
N GLY A 119 4.48 -9.81 17.75
CA GLY A 119 3.84 -9.71 16.43
C GLY A 119 2.63 -10.63 16.35
N CYS A 120 1.49 -10.08 15.95
CA CYS A 120 0.22 -10.82 15.93
C CYS A 120 -0.65 -10.42 14.75
N LEU A 121 -1.54 -11.34 14.36
CA LEU A 121 -2.64 -11.08 13.44
C LEU A 121 -3.89 -10.79 14.27
N LEU A 122 -4.53 -9.65 14.02
CA LEU A 122 -5.85 -9.33 14.56
C LEU A 122 -6.89 -9.60 13.49
N GLY A 123 -7.78 -10.56 13.72
CA GLY A 123 -8.80 -10.92 12.74
C GLY A 123 -10.20 -11.02 13.33
N LEU A 124 -11.19 -10.73 12.48
CA LEU A 124 -12.60 -10.83 12.81
C LEU A 124 -13.16 -12.15 12.31
N THR A 125 -13.91 -12.87 13.13
CA THR A 125 -14.63 -14.06 12.69
C THR A 125 -16.08 -13.75 12.32
N ALA A 126 -16.68 -14.61 11.50
CA ALA A 126 -18.11 -14.53 11.15
C ALA A 126 -19.04 -14.61 12.37
N SER A 127 -18.58 -15.17 13.49
CA SER A 127 -19.29 -15.25 14.77
C SER A 127 -19.04 -14.05 15.70
N ASN A 128 -18.50 -12.94 15.19
CA ASN A 128 -18.22 -11.70 15.93
C ASN A 128 -17.17 -11.85 17.03
N TRP A 129 -16.16 -12.69 16.81
CA TRP A 129 -14.97 -12.69 17.66
C TRP A 129 -13.88 -11.86 17.01
N LEU A 130 -13.25 -11.00 17.79
CA LEU A 130 -11.95 -10.43 17.50
C LEU A 130 -10.90 -11.37 18.09
N MET A 131 -10.11 -11.97 17.22
CA MET A 131 -9.09 -12.95 17.55
C MET A 131 -7.72 -12.32 17.39
N ARG A 132 -6.83 -12.55 18.37
CA ARG A 132 -5.41 -12.20 18.27
C ARG A 132 -4.59 -13.47 18.17
N TRP A 133 -3.97 -13.72 17.02
CA TRP A 133 -3.11 -14.88 16.80
C TRP A 133 -1.65 -14.49 16.76
N ASP A 134 -0.78 -15.31 17.34
CA ASP A 134 0.67 -15.16 17.20
C ASP A 134 1.08 -15.38 15.74
N VAL A 135 1.81 -14.42 15.15
CA VAL A 135 2.14 -14.43 13.71
C VAL A 135 3.12 -15.55 13.33
N ASN A 136 3.87 -16.10 14.28
CA ASN A 136 4.86 -17.15 14.01
C ASN A 136 4.29 -18.55 14.18
N THR A 137 3.33 -18.72 15.10
CA THR A 137 2.82 -20.04 15.48
C THR A 137 1.35 -20.27 15.12
N GLY A 138 0.60 -19.19 14.83
CA GLY A 138 -0.85 -19.23 14.64
C GLY A 138 -1.64 -19.49 15.93
N LYS A 139 -0.96 -19.57 17.09
CA LYS A 139 -1.63 -19.81 18.37
C LYS A 139 -2.54 -18.63 18.73
N CYS A 140 -3.77 -18.91 19.12
CA CYS A 140 -4.65 -17.89 19.69
C CYS A 140 -4.07 -17.38 21.01
N LEU A 141 -3.81 -16.07 21.07
CA LEU A 141 -3.30 -15.35 22.24
C LEU A 141 -4.46 -14.79 23.06
N GLU A 142 -5.41 -14.12 22.39
CA GLU A 142 -6.61 -13.53 23.01
C GLU A 142 -7.81 -13.64 22.08
N ALA A 143 -9.01 -13.74 22.66
CA ALA A 143 -10.27 -13.78 21.94
C ALA A 143 -11.29 -12.89 22.65
N VAL A 144 -11.83 -11.90 21.93
CA VAL A 144 -12.80 -10.92 22.44
C VAL A 144 -14.10 -11.09 21.67
N TYR A 145 -15.18 -11.45 22.37
CA TYR A 145 -16.52 -11.45 21.80
C TYR A 145 -17.03 -10.03 21.66
N LEU A 146 -17.40 -9.61 20.46
CA LEU A 146 -17.74 -8.21 20.18
C LEU A 146 -19.19 -7.90 20.51
N SER A 147 -20.14 -8.70 20.01
CA SER A 147 -21.56 -8.47 20.25
C SER A 147 -22.41 -9.62 19.69
N HIS A 148 -23.54 -9.89 20.34
CA HIS A 148 -24.63 -10.68 19.76
C HIS A 148 -25.58 -9.83 18.90
N ARG A 149 -25.58 -8.51 19.05
CA ARG A 149 -26.52 -7.58 18.38
C ARG A 149 -26.04 -7.13 17.02
N TYR A 150 -24.75 -6.80 16.92
CA TYR A 150 -24.16 -6.18 15.74
C TYR A 150 -23.22 -7.16 15.04
N LYS A 151 -23.20 -7.15 13.70
CA LYS A 151 -22.34 -8.03 12.90
C LYS A 151 -21.10 -7.28 12.45
N PHE A 152 -19.97 -7.54 13.09
CA PHE A 152 -18.68 -6.92 12.81
C PHE A 152 -17.94 -7.67 11.72
N ARG A 153 -17.53 -6.96 10.66
CA ARG A 153 -16.98 -7.59 9.45
C ARG A 153 -15.78 -6.88 8.85
N HIS A 154 -15.44 -5.70 9.34
CA HIS A 154 -14.31 -4.93 8.83
C HIS A 154 -13.42 -4.49 9.99
N ILE A 155 -12.12 -4.65 9.81
CA ILE A 155 -11.09 -4.17 10.73
C ILE A 155 -10.12 -3.28 9.95
N ALA A 156 -9.81 -2.11 10.49
CA ALA A 156 -8.91 -1.17 9.83
C ALA A 156 -8.09 -0.41 10.86
N TRP A 157 -6.93 0.08 10.43
CA TRP A 157 -6.10 0.99 11.21
C TRP A 157 -6.82 2.31 11.45
N GLY A 158 -6.92 2.74 12.70
CA GLY A 158 -7.25 4.12 13.03
C GLY A 158 -5.98 4.96 12.93
N THR A 159 -4.98 4.62 13.76
CA THR A 159 -3.60 5.06 13.62
C THR A 159 -2.70 3.82 13.61
N PHE A 160 -1.84 3.69 12.59
CA PHE A 160 -1.00 2.50 12.37
C PHE A 160 -0.24 2.10 13.64
N LEU A 161 -0.36 0.83 14.05
CA LEU A 161 0.22 0.22 15.26
C LEU A 161 -0.15 0.84 16.62
N GLU A 162 -0.92 1.93 16.66
CA GLU A 162 -1.40 2.53 17.90
C GLU A 162 -2.80 2.04 18.25
N ASN A 163 -3.74 2.19 17.32
CA ASN A 163 -5.14 1.85 17.50
C ASN A 163 -5.80 1.37 16.21
N PHE A 164 -6.82 0.54 16.35
CA PHE A 164 -7.59 0.01 15.23
C PHE A 164 -9.08 0.08 15.54
N VAL A 165 -9.87 0.05 14.47
CA VAL A 165 -11.32 0.21 14.51
C VAL A 165 -11.95 -1.00 13.86
N VAL A 166 -12.94 -1.55 14.54
CA VAL A 166 -13.77 -2.64 14.07
C VAL A 166 -15.16 -2.09 13.75
N ARG A 167 -15.60 -2.32 12.52
CA ARG A 167 -16.84 -1.74 11.98
C ARG A 167 -17.88 -2.84 11.72
N SER A 168 -19.12 -2.56 12.10
CA SER A 168 -20.26 -3.41 11.77
C SER A 168 -20.68 -3.23 10.33
N ILE A 169 -21.30 -4.25 9.74
CA ILE A 169 -22.04 -4.05 8.48
C ILE A 169 -23.15 -3.03 8.69
N HIS A 170 -23.59 -2.41 7.60
CA HIS A 170 -24.79 -1.59 7.60
C HIS A 170 -25.99 -2.37 8.12
N THR A 171 -26.73 -1.74 9.02
CA THR A 171 -27.95 -2.28 9.57
C THR A 171 -29.01 -2.28 8.47
N LYS A 172 -29.52 -3.48 8.13
CA LYS A 172 -30.53 -3.63 7.08
C LYS A 172 -31.93 -3.54 7.66
N HIS A 173 -32.82 -2.89 6.91
CA HIS A 173 -34.24 -2.88 7.23
C HIS A 173 -34.80 -4.27 7.02
N THR A 174 -35.38 -4.87 8.06
CA THR A 174 -36.14 -6.09 7.87
C THR A 174 -37.37 -5.76 7.00
N ALA A 175 -37.78 -6.72 6.17
CA ALA A 175 -38.95 -6.56 5.31
C ALA A 175 -40.20 -6.21 6.15
N ALA A 176 -40.35 -6.84 7.30
CA ALA A 176 -41.43 -6.58 8.26
C ALA A 176 -41.39 -5.14 8.81
N ALA A 177 -40.22 -4.67 9.28
CA ALA A 177 -40.10 -3.29 9.77
C ALA A 177 -40.39 -2.27 8.66
N ARG A 178 -40.02 -2.59 7.41
CA ARG A 178 -40.25 -1.71 6.26
C ARG A 178 -41.73 -1.60 5.94
N ALA A 179 -42.44 -2.74 5.92
CA ALA A 179 -43.88 -2.78 5.71
C ALA A 179 -44.65 -2.05 6.82
N ALA A 180 -44.13 -2.07 8.05
CA ALA A 180 -44.71 -1.37 9.19
C ALA A 180 -44.31 0.12 9.29
N GLY A 181 -43.49 0.64 8.36
CA GLY A 181 -43.02 2.03 8.39
C GLY A 181 -42.16 2.38 9.61
N ILE A 182 -41.61 1.38 10.30
CA ILE A 182 -40.80 1.59 11.51
C ILE A 182 -39.47 2.21 11.09
N PRO A 183 -39.10 3.42 11.57
CA PRO A 183 -37.83 4.02 11.21
C PRO A 183 -36.66 3.21 11.79
N GLN A 184 -35.62 3.00 10.97
CA GLN A 184 -34.38 2.37 11.40
C GLN A 184 -33.23 3.41 11.38
N PRO A 185 -32.98 4.07 12.51
CA PRO A 185 -32.04 5.18 12.54
C PRO A 185 -30.59 4.73 12.67
N LEU A 186 -30.33 3.52 13.18
CA LEU A 186 -28.98 2.99 13.26
C LEU A 186 -28.44 2.67 11.86
N LEU A 187 -27.34 3.31 11.46
CA LEU A 187 -26.62 2.94 10.24
C LEU A 187 -25.64 1.79 10.52
N MET A 188 -24.69 1.99 11.42
CA MET A 188 -23.67 1.01 11.79
C MET A 188 -23.06 1.33 13.16
N VAL A 189 -22.16 0.48 13.63
CA VAL A 189 -21.45 0.62 14.90
C VAL A 189 -19.95 0.55 14.67
N LEU A 190 -19.21 1.39 15.39
CA LEU A 190 -17.75 1.44 15.39
C LEU A 190 -17.26 1.10 16.80
N ALA A 191 -16.26 0.22 16.90
CA ALA A 191 -15.57 -0.11 18.14
C ALA A 191 -14.06 0.11 17.95
N MET A 192 -13.45 0.93 18.81
CA MET A 192 -12.02 1.25 18.76
C MET A 192 -11.26 0.52 19.87
N PHE A 193 -10.04 0.10 19.53
CA PHE A 193 -9.12 -0.58 20.42
C PHE A 193 -7.71 -0.02 20.30
N LYS A 194 -6.97 -0.04 21.41
CA LYS A 194 -5.51 0.09 21.41
C LYS A 194 -4.88 -1.26 21.08
N VAL A 195 -3.78 -1.26 20.32
CA VAL A 195 -3.11 -2.50 19.88
C VAL A 195 -2.25 -3.11 20.98
N PHE A 196 -1.37 -2.29 21.58
CA PHE A 196 -0.32 -2.76 22.47
C PHE A 196 -0.34 -2.03 23.83
N PRO A 197 -0.71 -2.72 24.93
CA PRO A 197 -1.45 -3.98 24.95
C PRO A 197 -2.87 -3.81 24.38
N LEU A 198 -3.51 -4.92 24.01
CA LEU A 198 -4.87 -4.92 23.49
C LEU A 198 -5.82 -4.34 24.55
N ARG A 199 -6.47 -3.22 24.24
CA ARG A 199 -7.44 -2.56 25.14
C ARG A 199 -8.63 -2.03 24.37
N PHE A 200 -9.82 -2.24 24.89
CA PHE A 200 -11.02 -1.56 24.40
C PHE A 200 -10.98 -0.08 24.80
N ILE A 201 -11.30 0.81 23.85
CA ILE A 201 -11.34 2.26 24.06
C ILE A 201 -12.79 2.74 24.10
N ALA A 202 -13.51 2.53 23.00
CA ALA A 202 -14.87 3.04 22.86
C ALA A 202 -15.69 2.22 21.86
N MET A 203 -17.01 2.18 22.05
CA MET A 203 -17.97 1.69 21.06
C MET A 203 -19.12 2.67 20.94
N MET A 204 -19.42 3.08 19.70
CA MET A 204 -20.43 4.08 19.39
C MET A 204 -21.29 3.69 18.19
N GLU A 205 -22.52 4.19 18.19
CA GLU A 205 -23.45 4.05 17.07
C GLU A 205 -23.36 5.24 16.11
N ILE A 206 -23.35 4.95 14.81
CA ILE A 206 -23.58 5.94 13.76
C ILE A 206 -25.08 5.98 13.49
N ASN A 207 -25.73 6.98 14.05
CA ASN A 207 -27.19 7.10 14.07
C ASN A 207 -27.66 8.26 13.19
N LYS A 208 -28.62 8.00 12.30
CA LYS A 208 -29.21 8.98 11.37
C LYS A 208 -30.01 10.09 12.04
N HIS A 209 -30.48 9.89 13.28
CA HIS A 209 -31.07 10.98 14.06
C HIS A 209 -30.02 11.98 14.56
N VAL A 210 -28.79 11.51 14.80
CA VAL A 210 -27.67 12.34 15.25
C VAL A 210 -26.99 13.00 14.06
N PHE A 211 -26.58 12.21 13.07
CA PHE A 211 -25.75 12.69 11.98
C PHE A 211 -26.51 13.18 10.75
N GLY A 212 -27.82 12.91 10.66
CA GLY A 212 -28.65 13.23 9.48
C GLY A 212 -29.15 11.99 8.72
N ARG A 213 -30.29 12.12 8.04
CA ARG A 213 -30.94 11.00 7.33
C ARG A 213 -30.19 10.54 6.07
N ASP A 214 -29.38 11.44 5.53
CA ASP A 214 -28.58 11.33 4.32
C ASP A 214 -27.21 10.70 4.56
N VAL A 215 -26.87 10.31 5.80
CA VAL A 215 -25.66 9.55 6.11
C VAL A 215 -25.64 8.18 5.40
N THR A 216 -24.53 7.89 4.72
CA THR A 216 -24.31 6.67 3.93
C THR A 216 -23.24 5.75 4.50
N ASP A 217 -22.16 6.31 5.05
CA ASP A 217 -21.07 5.55 5.65
C ASP A 217 -20.30 6.40 6.68
N ALA A 218 -19.45 5.76 7.49
CA ALA A 218 -18.52 6.41 8.40
C ALA A 218 -17.29 5.52 8.66
N MET A 219 -16.15 6.16 8.87
CA MET A 219 -14.88 5.52 9.26
C MET A 219 -14.13 6.40 10.24
N ILE A 220 -13.18 5.81 10.97
CA ILE A 220 -12.28 6.57 11.85
C ILE A 220 -10.86 6.37 11.38
N SER A 221 -10.12 7.47 11.24
CA SER A 221 -8.70 7.47 10.88
C SER A 221 -8.00 8.65 11.55
N GLN A 222 -6.82 8.42 12.14
CA GLN A 222 -5.98 9.42 12.79
C GLN A 222 -6.73 10.33 13.78
N GLY A 223 -7.57 9.74 14.65
CA GLY A 223 -8.36 10.51 15.64
C GLY A 223 -9.54 11.31 15.06
N VAL A 224 -9.82 11.17 13.77
CA VAL A 224 -10.92 11.85 13.08
C VAL A 224 -12.00 10.84 12.70
N LEU A 225 -13.23 11.11 13.09
CA LEU A 225 -14.42 10.44 12.56
C LEU A 225 -14.80 11.11 11.24
N VAL A 226 -14.70 10.36 10.13
CA VAL A 226 -15.08 10.79 8.78
C VAL A 226 -16.44 10.20 8.46
N VAL A 227 -17.43 11.05 8.23
CA VAL A 227 -18.81 10.66 7.91
C VAL A 227 -19.15 11.08 6.49
N MET A 228 -19.71 10.14 5.74
CA MET A 228 -20.06 10.28 4.33
C MET A 228 -21.56 10.45 4.16
N TYR A 229 -21.95 11.37 3.28
CA TYR A 229 -23.33 11.79 3.07
C TYR A 229 -23.75 11.64 1.60
N GLN A 230 -25.04 11.44 1.36
CA GLN A 230 -25.61 11.53 0.01
C GLN A 230 -25.28 12.89 -0.61
N GLY A 231 -25.05 12.92 -1.93
CA GLY A 231 -24.64 14.14 -2.61
C GLY A 231 -23.16 14.47 -2.42
N ASN A 232 -22.30 13.45 -2.28
CA ASN A 232 -20.84 13.58 -2.34
C ASN A 232 -20.24 14.50 -1.26
N THR A 233 -20.91 14.61 -0.10
CA THR A 233 -20.43 15.45 1.01
C THR A 233 -19.74 14.58 2.05
N VAL A 234 -18.61 15.06 2.56
CA VAL A 234 -17.84 14.43 3.64
C VAL A 234 -17.71 15.43 4.78
N ARG A 235 -17.98 14.98 6.01
CA ARG A 235 -17.76 15.75 7.24
C ARG A 235 -16.80 15.02 8.16
N CYS A 236 -15.88 15.77 8.75
CA CYS A 236 -14.92 15.28 9.72
C CYS A 236 -15.26 15.81 11.12
N PHE A 237 -15.13 14.96 12.12
CA PHE A 237 -15.37 15.28 13.54
C PHE A 237 -14.18 14.80 14.37
N SER A 238 -13.87 15.48 15.49
CA SER A 238 -12.87 14.99 16.45
C SER A 238 -13.43 13.75 17.13
N PHE A 239 -12.82 12.59 16.90
CA PHE A 239 -13.23 11.36 17.58
C PHE A 239 -12.84 11.40 19.05
N ASP A 240 -11.68 11.97 19.37
CA ASP A 240 -11.21 12.11 20.75
C ASP A 240 -12.17 12.99 21.58
N ASP A 241 -12.60 14.15 21.04
CA ASP A 241 -13.61 14.99 21.70
C ASP A 241 -14.94 14.26 21.89
N ILE A 242 -15.34 13.45 20.90
CA ILE A 242 -16.57 12.66 20.96
C ILE A 242 -16.50 11.69 22.14
N VAL A 243 -15.40 10.92 22.24
CA VAL A 243 -15.21 9.95 23.31
C VAL A 243 -15.15 10.66 24.66
N ASP A 244 -14.37 11.73 24.80
CA ASP A 244 -14.16 12.44 26.06
C ASP A 244 -15.46 13.06 26.61
N LYS A 245 -16.26 13.67 25.74
CA LYS A 245 -17.48 14.41 26.15
C LYS A 245 -18.72 13.53 26.28
N ASN A 246 -18.75 12.37 25.62
CA ASN A 246 -19.98 11.56 25.48
C ASN A 246 -19.82 10.12 26.00
N SER A 247 -18.75 9.84 26.74
CA SER A 247 -18.57 8.56 27.44
C SER A 247 -19.58 8.41 28.58
N VAL A 248 -20.41 7.38 28.52
CA VAL A 248 -21.41 7.06 29.55
C VAL A 248 -20.92 6.03 30.56
N MET A 249 -19.88 5.26 30.22
CA MET A 249 -19.26 4.30 31.12
C MET A 249 -17.82 3.98 30.70
N LYS A 250 -17.01 3.51 31.67
CA LYS A 250 -15.69 2.94 31.41
C LYS A 250 -15.78 1.41 31.44
N ALA A 251 -15.17 0.77 30.45
CA ALA A 251 -15.17 -0.67 30.31
C ALA A 251 -13.76 -1.15 29.94
N ASP A 252 -13.18 -2.01 30.78
CA ASP A 252 -11.92 -2.68 30.49
C ASP A 252 -12.22 -4.12 30.05
N LEU A 253 -11.49 -4.61 29.04
CA LEU A 253 -11.62 -5.98 28.56
C LEU A 253 -11.43 -6.99 29.71
N PHE A 254 -12.28 -8.04 29.70
CA PHE A 254 -12.25 -9.17 30.64
C PHE A 254 -12.49 -8.81 32.12
N LYS A 255 -12.93 -7.58 32.39
CA LYS A 255 -13.40 -7.18 33.73
C LYS A 255 -14.93 -7.14 33.77
N ASP A 256 -15.46 -7.34 34.97
CA ASP A 256 -16.90 -7.20 35.22
C ASP A 256 -17.31 -5.73 35.10
N CYS A 257 -18.46 -5.48 34.46
CA CYS A 257 -19.02 -4.15 34.21
C CYS A 257 -20.45 -4.08 34.78
N GLY A 258 -20.60 -4.44 36.06
CA GLY A 258 -21.88 -4.41 36.76
C GLY A 258 -22.94 -5.26 36.04
N ASP A 259 -24.12 -4.70 35.85
CA ASP A 259 -25.26 -5.41 35.22
C ASP A 259 -25.01 -5.83 33.76
N PHE A 260 -23.98 -5.29 33.10
CA PHE A 260 -23.60 -5.71 31.76
C PHE A 260 -22.85 -7.05 31.75
N GLY A 261 -22.19 -7.41 32.86
CA GLY A 261 -21.32 -8.58 32.99
C GLY A 261 -19.90 -8.36 32.45
N THR A 262 -19.18 -9.45 32.18
CA THR A 262 -17.78 -9.41 31.77
C THR A 262 -17.60 -8.87 30.35
N VAL A 263 -16.87 -7.78 30.22
CA VAL A 263 -16.61 -7.10 28.93
C VAL A 263 -15.80 -8.00 28.00
N GLY A 264 -16.25 -8.14 26.76
CA GLY A 264 -15.58 -8.94 25.73
C GLY A 264 -15.79 -10.46 25.88
N SER A 265 -16.66 -10.90 26.80
CA SER A 265 -16.99 -12.32 26.98
C SER A 265 -18.35 -12.65 26.38
N TYR A 266 -18.51 -13.88 25.90
CA TYR A 266 -19.82 -14.38 25.47
C TYR A 266 -20.71 -14.65 26.70
N PRO A 267 -22.02 -14.31 26.68
CA PRO A 267 -22.83 -13.82 25.55
C PRO A 267 -22.96 -12.30 25.44
N THR A 268 -22.37 -11.54 26.37
CA THR A 268 -22.65 -10.11 26.54
C THR A 268 -21.91 -9.26 25.51
N GLY A 269 -20.61 -9.52 25.31
CA GLY A 269 -19.75 -8.85 24.34
C GLY A 269 -19.25 -7.50 24.84
N LEU A 270 -19.26 -6.47 23.99
CA LEU A 270 -18.81 -5.11 24.32
C LEU A 270 -20.00 -4.19 24.62
N PRO A 271 -19.89 -3.36 25.67
CA PRO A 271 -20.91 -2.35 25.96
C PRO A 271 -20.77 -1.14 25.01
N LEU A 272 -21.89 -0.49 24.73
CA LEU A 272 -21.90 0.83 24.11
C LEU A 272 -21.43 1.87 25.14
N THR A 273 -20.18 2.30 25.04
CA THR A 273 -19.58 3.22 26.00
C THR A 273 -19.77 4.69 25.64
N VAL A 274 -20.10 5.00 24.38
CA VAL A 274 -20.31 6.37 23.89
C VAL A 274 -21.72 6.51 23.35
N LYS A 275 -22.44 7.55 23.81
CA LYS A 275 -23.81 7.82 23.37
C LYS A 275 -23.95 9.28 22.97
N LEU A 276 -24.23 9.49 21.69
CA LEU A 276 -24.51 10.82 21.14
C LEU A 276 -26.02 11.10 21.18
N THR A 277 -26.39 12.26 21.71
CA THR A 277 -27.77 12.79 21.65
C THR A 277 -27.93 13.85 20.58
N GLU A 278 -26.86 14.56 20.25
CA GLU A 278 -26.81 15.64 19.27
C GLU A 278 -25.59 15.46 18.35
N CYS A 279 -25.64 16.07 17.15
CA CYS A 279 -24.53 16.02 16.21
C CYS A 279 -23.31 16.75 16.80
N PRO A 280 -22.14 16.10 16.89
CA PRO A 280 -20.93 16.78 17.35
C PRO A 280 -20.52 17.95 16.44
N PRO A 281 -19.70 18.90 16.92
CA PRO A 281 -19.19 19.99 16.09
C PRO A 281 -18.40 19.47 14.88
N VAL A 282 -18.76 19.94 13.69
CA VAL A 282 -18.05 19.62 12.44
C VAL A 282 -16.71 20.36 12.43
N LEU A 283 -15.61 19.62 12.27
CA LEU A 283 -14.27 20.20 12.12
C LEU A 283 -13.99 20.66 10.69
N PHE A 284 -14.45 19.88 9.72
CA PHE A 284 -14.17 20.10 8.30
C PHE A 284 -15.30 19.50 7.46
N GLU A 285 -15.70 20.21 6.41
CA GLU A 285 -16.71 19.76 5.45
C GLU A 285 -16.22 20.03 4.02
N VAL A 286 -16.38 19.06 3.13
CA VAL A 286 -16.04 19.20 1.72
C VAL A 286 -16.95 18.36 0.83
N LYS A 287 -17.16 18.81 -0.42
CA LYS A 287 -17.80 18.01 -1.46
C LYS A 287 -16.76 17.40 -2.39
N CYS A 288 -16.77 16.08 -2.52
CA CYS A 288 -15.86 15.33 -3.36
C CYS A 288 -16.55 14.10 -3.96
N SER A 289 -16.29 13.84 -5.25
CA SER A 289 -16.83 12.67 -5.95
C SER A 289 -16.39 11.40 -5.25
N GLU A 290 -17.31 10.43 -5.16
CA GLU A 290 -17.05 9.12 -4.56
C GLU A 290 -16.53 9.19 -3.11
N HIS A 291 -16.80 10.30 -2.41
CA HIS A 291 -16.27 10.58 -1.06
C HIS A 291 -14.74 10.51 -0.96
N SER A 292 -14.04 10.68 -2.09
CA SER A 292 -12.58 10.64 -2.18
C SER A 292 -11.98 11.90 -1.57
N LEU A 293 -11.56 11.79 -0.31
CA LEU A 293 -10.86 12.82 0.46
C LEU A 293 -9.56 12.24 1.00
N GLN A 294 -8.45 12.88 0.69
CA GLN A 294 -7.17 12.62 1.33
C GLN A 294 -6.67 13.88 2.02
N LEU A 295 -6.13 13.74 3.23
CA LEU A 295 -5.53 14.81 4.01
C LEU A 295 -4.03 14.54 4.13
N GLY A 296 -3.20 15.56 3.97
CA GLY A 296 -1.75 15.40 4.04
C GLY A 296 -1.00 16.65 3.59
N GLY A 297 0.28 16.48 3.29
CA GLY A 297 1.12 17.58 2.81
C GLY A 297 1.74 18.41 3.93
N VAL A 298 2.86 19.06 3.61
CA VAL A 298 3.53 20.02 4.49
C VAL A 298 3.71 21.31 3.69
N PRO A 299 2.94 22.37 3.98
CA PRO A 299 1.90 22.49 5.01
C PRO A 299 0.61 21.72 4.68
N TRP A 300 -0.29 21.60 5.66
CA TRP A 300 -1.52 20.80 5.56
C TRP A 300 -2.45 21.21 4.43
N HIS A 301 -2.74 20.26 3.55
CA HIS A 301 -3.62 20.37 2.40
C HIS A 301 -4.56 19.15 2.34
N TYR A 302 -5.54 19.24 1.44
CA TYR A 302 -6.39 18.11 1.11
C TYR A 302 -6.50 17.95 -0.41
N LEU A 303 -6.66 16.70 -0.82
CA LEU A 303 -6.81 16.28 -2.20
C LEU A 303 -8.21 15.68 -2.38
N ILE A 304 -8.94 16.18 -3.38
CA ILE A 304 -10.29 15.72 -3.71
C ILE A 304 -10.46 15.56 -5.22
N THR A 305 -11.34 14.64 -5.61
CA THR A 305 -11.92 14.63 -6.95
C THR A 305 -13.16 15.53 -6.95
N PRO A 306 -13.26 16.56 -7.81
CA PRO A 306 -14.40 17.45 -7.83
C PRO A 306 -15.69 16.70 -8.25
N PRO A 307 -16.87 17.08 -7.72
CA PRO A 307 -18.11 16.33 -7.92
C PRO A 307 -18.77 16.51 -9.31
N ALA A 308 -18.15 17.26 -10.22
CA ALA A 308 -18.73 17.55 -11.53
C ALA A 308 -18.59 16.36 -12.50
N GLN A 309 -19.60 16.18 -13.36
CA GLN A 309 -19.65 15.10 -14.33
C GLN A 309 -18.51 15.27 -15.36
N GLY A 310 -17.69 14.24 -15.55
CA GLY A 310 -16.57 14.24 -16.52
C GLY A 310 -15.17 14.41 -15.92
N TYR A 311 -15.03 14.70 -14.63
CA TYR A 311 -13.72 14.91 -13.97
C TYR A 311 -13.10 13.62 -13.39
N LYS A 312 -13.36 12.45 -13.98
CA LYS A 312 -12.67 11.22 -13.56
C LYS A 312 -11.19 11.36 -13.91
N GLY A 313 -10.31 11.22 -12.92
CA GLY A 313 -8.87 11.44 -13.08
C GLY A 313 -8.39 12.89 -12.83
N VAL A 314 -9.30 13.83 -12.51
CA VAL A 314 -8.90 15.21 -12.14
C VAL A 314 -8.93 15.38 -10.63
N PHE A 315 -7.91 16.01 -10.07
CA PHE A 315 -7.78 16.25 -8.64
C PHE A 315 -7.55 17.72 -8.32
N HIS A 316 -8.12 18.17 -7.21
CA HIS A 316 -7.87 19.51 -6.67
C HIS A 316 -7.08 19.41 -5.37
N VAL A 317 -5.97 20.15 -5.31
CA VAL A 317 -5.16 20.33 -4.11
C VAL A 317 -5.49 21.68 -3.48
N ARG A 318 -5.96 21.65 -2.24
CA ARG A 318 -6.48 22.83 -1.55
C ARG A 318 -5.90 22.95 -0.15
N SER A 319 -5.69 24.18 0.29
CA SER A 319 -5.23 24.49 1.65
C SER A 319 -6.28 24.09 2.67
N MET A 320 -5.87 23.40 3.74
CA MET A 320 -6.77 23.05 4.84
C MET A 320 -7.19 24.29 5.65
N GLU A 321 -6.28 25.26 5.81
CA GLU A 321 -6.51 26.49 6.58
C GLU A 321 -7.52 27.43 5.91
N THR A 322 -7.36 27.67 4.60
CA THR A 322 -8.13 28.70 3.88
C THR A 322 -9.20 28.11 2.96
N GLY A 323 -9.16 26.81 2.68
CA GLY A 323 -9.99 26.16 1.65
C GLY A 323 -9.64 26.58 0.21
N ALA A 324 -8.67 27.49 0.03
CA ALA A 324 -8.26 27.99 -1.26
C ALA A 324 -7.50 26.93 -2.06
N MET A 325 -7.70 26.91 -3.38
CA MET A 325 -6.94 26.06 -4.29
C MET A 325 -5.51 26.56 -4.39
N ALA A 326 -4.53 25.65 -4.28
CA ALA A 326 -3.14 26.00 -4.55
C ALA A 326 -2.99 26.45 -6.00
N LYS A 327 -2.07 27.38 -6.28
CA LYS A 327 -1.68 27.71 -7.66
C LYS A 327 -1.13 26.45 -8.33
N ASN A 328 -1.58 26.15 -9.55
CA ASN A 328 -1.34 24.87 -10.23
C ASN A 328 -1.90 23.65 -9.47
N GLY A 329 -2.88 23.86 -8.59
CA GLY A 329 -3.50 22.83 -7.76
C GLY A 329 -4.54 21.97 -8.47
N VAL A 330 -4.77 22.17 -9.77
CA VAL A 330 -5.57 21.28 -10.61
C VAL A 330 -4.62 20.26 -11.23
N LEU A 331 -4.75 19.01 -10.81
CA LEU A 331 -4.00 17.88 -11.35
C LEU A 331 -4.87 17.21 -12.41
N ASP A 332 -4.47 17.38 -13.66
CA ASP A 332 -5.13 16.85 -14.84
C ASP A 332 -4.03 16.42 -15.82
N MET A 333 -4.03 15.15 -16.24
CA MET A 333 -3.18 14.70 -17.34
C MET A 333 -4.01 14.56 -18.61
N ASP A 334 -3.54 15.22 -19.68
CA ASP A 334 -4.10 15.03 -21.02
C ASP A 334 -3.67 13.66 -21.55
N SER A 335 -4.38 12.61 -21.13
CA SER A 335 -4.13 11.25 -21.56
C SER A 335 -5.45 10.50 -21.82
N VAL A 336 -5.51 9.80 -22.96
CA VAL A 336 -6.65 8.96 -23.31
C VAL A 336 -6.36 7.55 -22.79
N SER A 337 -6.59 7.34 -21.50
CA SER A 337 -6.45 6.04 -20.84
C SER A 337 -7.81 5.48 -20.43
N VAL A 338 -7.92 4.15 -20.41
CA VAL A 338 -9.09 3.45 -19.83
C VAL A 338 -9.04 3.54 -18.30
N GLU A 339 -7.84 3.47 -17.72
CA GLU A 339 -7.64 3.65 -16.28
C GLU A 339 -7.55 5.13 -15.93
N PRO A 340 -8.26 5.59 -14.88
CA PRO A 340 -8.17 6.96 -14.41
C PRO A 340 -6.81 7.20 -13.76
N ASP A 341 -6.34 8.45 -13.87
CA ASP A 341 -5.15 8.92 -13.15
C ASP A 341 -5.30 8.69 -11.64
N LYS A 342 -4.17 8.50 -10.98
CA LYS A 342 -4.09 8.31 -9.52
C LYS A 342 -3.33 9.48 -8.92
N ALA A 343 -3.86 10.07 -7.85
CA ALA A 343 -3.14 11.09 -7.09
C ALA A 343 -3.25 10.87 -5.58
N PHE A 344 -2.13 11.03 -4.88
CA PHE A 344 -2.06 10.85 -3.43
C PHE A 344 -0.84 11.54 -2.83
N PHE A 345 -0.90 11.84 -1.54
CA PHE A 345 0.24 12.38 -0.80
C PHE A 345 1.30 11.29 -0.62
N HIS A 346 2.57 11.68 -0.76
CA HIS A 346 3.70 10.81 -0.46
C HIS A 346 3.75 10.52 1.04
N THR A 347 3.99 9.26 1.39
CA THR A 347 4.01 8.74 2.77
C THR A 347 5.35 8.95 3.49
N ASP A 348 6.27 9.77 2.97
CA ASP A 348 7.60 10.01 3.56
C ASP A 348 7.68 11.33 4.34
N ASP A 349 6.53 11.92 4.67
CA ASP A 349 6.38 13.21 5.34
C ASP A 349 7.02 14.41 4.62
N SER A 350 7.48 14.24 3.37
CA SER A 350 8.09 15.33 2.59
C SER A 350 7.09 16.39 2.10
N GLY A 351 5.79 16.10 2.25
CA GLY A 351 4.71 16.91 1.71
C GLY A 351 4.59 16.85 0.18
N ARG A 352 5.25 15.90 -0.47
CA ARG A 352 5.14 15.67 -1.91
C ARG A 352 3.82 14.99 -2.27
N ILE A 353 3.42 15.17 -3.51
CA ILE A 353 2.21 14.57 -4.10
C ILE A 353 2.64 13.78 -5.32
N PHE A 354 2.17 12.54 -5.40
CA PHE A 354 2.26 11.72 -6.59
C PHE A 354 1.03 11.95 -7.44
N HIS A 355 1.25 12.19 -8.73
CA HIS A 355 0.23 12.23 -9.75
C HIS A 355 0.67 11.29 -10.88
N MET A 356 0.02 10.15 -10.99
CA MET A 356 0.34 9.07 -11.90
C MET A 356 -0.71 8.99 -12.99
N GLY A 357 -0.28 9.16 -14.23
CA GLY A 357 -1.03 8.79 -15.42
C GLY A 357 -0.44 7.55 -16.08
N PRO A 358 -0.94 7.16 -17.27
CA PRO A 358 -0.57 5.92 -17.95
C PRO A 358 0.88 5.88 -18.42
N SER A 359 1.54 7.02 -18.63
CA SER A 359 2.91 7.09 -19.16
C SER A 359 3.85 7.93 -18.31
N THR A 360 3.34 8.66 -17.31
CA THR A 360 4.16 9.58 -16.51
C THR A 360 3.73 9.56 -15.05
N LEU A 361 4.72 9.56 -14.16
CA LEU A 361 4.55 9.82 -12.73
C LEU A 361 5.18 11.19 -12.44
N ARG A 362 4.33 12.19 -12.15
CA ARG A 362 4.75 13.52 -11.72
C ARG A 362 4.82 13.55 -10.21
N VAL A 363 5.99 13.92 -9.69
CA VAL A 363 6.19 14.20 -8.26
C VAL A 363 6.18 15.71 -8.07
N LEU A 364 5.21 16.19 -7.30
CA LEU A 364 4.96 17.61 -7.07
C LEU A 364 5.24 17.95 -5.60
N ARG A 365 5.63 19.18 -5.33
CA ARG A 365 5.82 19.70 -3.96
C ARG A 365 5.00 20.96 -3.76
N ILE A 366 4.45 21.10 -2.55
CA ILE A 366 3.75 22.31 -2.11
C ILE A 366 4.80 23.33 -1.65
N ARG A 367 4.71 24.57 -2.13
CA ARG A 367 5.55 25.69 -1.68
C ARG A 367 4.69 26.89 -1.30
N SER A 368 5.23 27.70 -0.38
CA SER A 368 4.67 29.01 -0.06
C SER A 368 5.15 30.01 -1.11
N GLY A 369 4.21 30.61 -1.84
CA GLY A 369 4.43 31.71 -2.77
C GLY A 369 3.96 33.05 -2.19
N SER A 370 4.05 34.12 -2.98
CA SER A 370 3.67 35.48 -2.55
C SER A 370 2.17 35.66 -2.28
N HIS A 371 1.32 34.79 -2.82
CA HIS A 371 -0.15 34.88 -2.76
C HIS A 371 -0.82 33.60 -2.22
N GLY A 372 -0.11 32.82 -1.39
CA GLY A 372 -0.60 31.56 -0.84
C GLY A 372 0.27 30.39 -1.27
N TYR A 373 -0.32 29.21 -1.45
CA TYR A 373 0.42 27.99 -1.79
C TYR A 373 0.44 27.73 -3.30
N GLU A 374 1.55 27.18 -3.78
CA GLU A 374 1.71 26.73 -5.17
C GLU A 374 2.24 25.30 -5.24
N LEU A 375 1.80 24.56 -6.25
CA LEU A 375 2.39 23.29 -6.63
C LEU A 375 3.49 23.51 -7.66
N VAL A 376 4.67 23.00 -7.34
CA VAL A 376 5.83 23.00 -8.23
C VAL A 376 6.27 21.57 -8.55
N PRO A 377 6.67 21.27 -9.79
CA PRO A 377 7.30 19.99 -10.11
C PRO A 377 8.59 19.81 -9.30
N ASP A 378 8.78 18.61 -8.75
CA ASP A 378 10.03 18.17 -8.12
C ASP A 378 10.85 17.36 -9.12
N PHE A 379 10.28 16.25 -9.61
CA PHE A 379 10.81 15.47 -10.73
C PHE A 379 9.68 14.71 -11.43
N VAL A 380 9.99 14.11 -12.57
CA VAL A 380 9.06 13.31 -13.37
C VAL A 380 9.75 11.98 -13.70
N ILE A 381 8.99 10.89 -13.63
CA ILE A 381 9.40 9.58 -14.12
C ILE A 381 8.51 9.26 -15.32
N ASP A 382 9.14 9.15 -16.49
CA ASP A 382 8.46 8.78 -17.73
C ASP A 382 8.61 7.28 -17.98
N ALA A 383 7.57 6.67 -18.52
CA ALA A 383 7.65 5.34 -19.09
C ALA A 383 8.70 5.34 -20.22
N HIS A 384 9.49 4.27 -20.30
CA HIS A 384 10.63 4.24 -21.19
C HIS A 384 10.13 4.09 -22.63
N SER A 385 10.24 5.15 -23.44
CA SER A 385 10.08 5.06 -24.89
C SER A 385 11.47 4.81 -25.50
N PRO A 386 11.74 3.66 -26.14
CA PRO A 386 13.01 3.41 -26.80
C PRO A 386 13.24 4.27 -28.07
N CYS A 387 12.34 5.17 -28.46
CA CYS A 387 12.46 5.94 -29.69
C CYS A 387 13.09 7.33 -29.47
N SER A 388 14.39 7.35 -29.12
CA SER A 388 15.26 8.52 -29.29
C SER A 388 16.26 8.31 -30.43
N THR A 389 15.86 7.63 -31.50
CA THR A 389 16.51 7.71 -32.80
C THR A 389 15.62 8.57 -33.69
N SER A 390 16.22 9.62 -34.26
CA SER A 390 15.63 10.52 -35.24
C SER A 390 14.57 9.83 -36.10
N ARG A 391 13.29 10.18 -35.91
CA ARG A 391 12.25 9.86 -36.89
C ARG A 391 12.75 10.37 -38.24
N PRO A 392 12.81 9.56 -39.31
CA PRO A 392 12.81 10.14 -40.64
C PRO A 392 11.48 10.90 -40.74
N GLN A 393 11.52 12.21 -40.95
CA GLN A 393 10.36 12.91 -41.46
C GLN A 393 10.03 12.28 -42.82
N VAL A 394 9.14 11.29 -42.84
CA VAL A 394 8.44 10.92 -44.06
C VAL A 394 7.33 11.94 -44.18
N ASP A 395 7.68 13.09 -44.75
CA ASP A 395 6.74 14.13 -45.16
C ASP A 395 6.03 13.63 -46.44
N GLY A 396 5.18 12.62 -46.25
CA GLY A 396 4.48 11.90 -47.31
C GLY A 396 2.98 12.05 -47.16
N MET A 397 2.39 12.97 -47.93
CA MET A 397 0.95 13.16 -48.04
C MET A 397 0.28 11.89 -48.59
N ILE A 398 -0.46 11.17 -47.75
CA ILE A 398 -1.23 9.99 -48.18
C ILE A 398 -2.55 10.47 -48.80
N LEU A 399 -2.66 10.24 -50.11
CA LEU A 399 -3.86 10.47 -50.90
C LEU A 399 -4.60 9.14 -51.09
N THR A 400 -5.93 9.16 -50.98
CA THR A 400 -6.76 8.05 -51.48
C THR A 400 -6.68 7.99 -53.02
N SER A 401 -7.09 6.88 -53.62
CA SER A 401 -7.22 6.72 -55.09
C SER A 401 -8.18 7.74 -55.75
N SER A 402 -8.94 8.50 -54.95
CA SER A 402 -9.81 9.61 -55.36
C SER A 402 -9.20 11.00 -55.13
N GLY A 403 -7.94 11.10 -54.68
CA GLY A 403 -7.24 12.36 -54.48
C GLY A 403 -7.65 13.13 -53.22
N ARG A 404 -8.36 12.52 -52.26
CA ARG A 404 -8.67 13.17 -50.98
C ARG A 404 -7.50 13.05 -50.01
N GLN A 405 -7.16 14.18 -49.41
CA GLN A 405 -6.12 14.29 -48.39
C GLN A 405 -6.66 13.72 -47.07
N VAL A 406 -6.09 12.62 -46.58
CA VAL A 406 -6.47 12.04 -45.29
C VAL A 406 -5.70 12.80 -44.20
N LYS A 407 -6.40 13.57 -43.37
CA LYS A 407 -5.82 14.05 -42.11
C LYS A 407 -5.52 12.83 -41.26
N LYS A 408 -4.24 12.58 -40.95
CA LYS A 408 -3.82 11.55 -39.99
C LYS A 408 -4.56 11.78 -38.67
N LEU A 409 -5.57 10.95 -38.41
CA LEU A 409 -6.13 10.87 -37.06
C LEU A 409 -5.07 10.27 -36.15
N LEU A 410 -5.15 10.65 -34.88
CA LEU A 410 -4.32 10.30 -33.72
C LEU A 410 -4.30 8.78 -33.40
N LEU A 411 -4.33 7.89 -34.39
CA LEU A 411 -4.28 6.44 -34.22
C LEU A 411 -2.84 5.90 -34.09
N ASP A 412 -1.84 6.67 -34.51
CA ASP A 412 -0.43 6.24 -34.48
C ASP A 412 0.14 6.14 -33.05
N ALA A 413 -0.52 6.70 -32.02
CA ALA A 413 -0.05 6.60 -30.63
C ALA A 413 -0.34 5.22 -30.00
N TYR A 414 -1.37 4.51 -30.47
CA TYR A 414 -1.71 3.15 -30.03
C TYR A 414 -1.09 2.05 -30.90
N ALA A 415 -0.46 2.43 -32.02
CA ALA A 415 0.16 1.52 -32.98
C ALA A 415 1.69 1.45 -32.82
N ASP A 416 2.25 1.98 -31.72
CA ASP A 416 3.66 1.83 -31.41
C ASP A 416 3.87 0.56 -30.56
N PRO A 417 4.45 -0.52 -31.12
CA PRO A 417 4.78 -1.75 -30.37
C PRO A 417 5.83 -1.52 -29.27
N CYS A 418 6.36 -0.29 -29.12
CA CYS A 418 7.30 0.10 -28.07
C CYS A 418 6.67 0.94 -26.94
N TYR A 419 5.33 1.02 -26.85
CA TYR A 419 4.66 1.78 -25.78
C TYR A 419 4.81 1.06 -24.43
N GLU A 420 5.48 1.70 -23.48
CA GLU A 420 5.51 1.28 -22.08
C GLU A 420 4.48 2.07 -21.29
N SER A 421 3.70 1.41 -20.43
CA SER A 421 2.69 2.02 -19.56
C SER A 421 3.02 1.81 -18.08
N LEU A 422 2.75 2.80 -17.25
CA LEU A 422 2.89 2.73 -15.80
C LEU A 422 1.62 2.14 -15.18
N GLN A 423 1.78 1.20 -14.25
CA GLN A 423 0.68 0.47 -13.61
C GLN A 423 0.51 0.84 -12.14
N GLY A 424 1.62 1.12 -11.46
CA GLY A 424 1.63 1.42 -10.04
C GLY A 424 2.99 1.95 -9.56
N VAL A 425 2.98 2.52 -8.36
CA VAL A 425 4.17 2.92 -7.63
C VAL A 425 4.02 2.48 -6.19
N ASP A 426 5.07 1.87 -5.66
CA ASP A 426 5.24 1.54 -4.25
C ASP A 426 6.44 2.30 -3.69
N TYR A 427 6.36 2.74 -2.44
CA TYR A 427 7.45 3.43 -1.75
C TYR A 427 8.01 2.53 -0.65
N GLU A 428 9.24 2.06 -0.86
CA GLU A 428 9.95 1.27 0.14
C GLU A 428 10.72 2.22 1.06
N SER A 429 10.23 2.32 2.30
CA SER A 429 10.66 3.35 3.25
C SER A 429 12.02 3.10 3.90
N ASP A 430 12.46 1.84 4.02
CA ASP A 430 13.75 1.52 4.63
C ASP A 430 14.89 1.89 3.67
N LEU A 431 14.76 1.52 2.40
CA LEU A 431 15.70 1.79 1.33
C LEU A 431 15.54 3.20 0.74
N ASP A 432 14.44 3.89 1.01
CA ASP A 432 14.11 5.22 0.45
C ASP A 432 14.18 5.19 -1.09
N ILE A 433 13.40 4.28 -1.69
CA ILE A 433 13.31 4.09 -3.14
C ILE A 433 11.85 3.93 -3.58
N LEU A 434 11.59 4.29 -4.84
CA LEU A 434 10.30 4.09 -5.48
C LEU A 434 10.39 2.87 -6.40
N ALA A 435 9.52 1.89 -6.18
CA ALA A 435 9.34 0.76 -7.07
C ALA A 435 8.18 1.08 -8.02
N VAL A 436 8.50 1.47 -9.25
CA VAL A 436 7.53 1.81 -10.29
C VAL A 436 7.29 0.57 -11.15
N THR A 437 6.05 0.11 -11.21
CA THR A 437 5.65 -1.00 -12.07
C THR A 437 5.30 -0.46 -13.45
N SER A 438 5.90 -1.03 -14.47
CA SER A 438 5.65 -0.66 -15.87
C SER A 438 5.48 -1.90 -16.75
N VAL A 439 4.77 -1.75 -17.86
CA VAL A 439 4.46 -2.84 -18.80
C VAL A 439 4.84 -2.41 -20.18
N SER A 440 5.64 -3.23 -20.86
CA SER A 440 6.05 -2.99 -22.24
C SER A 440 5.56 -4.12 -23.13
N GLN A 441 5.15 -3.79 -24.36
CA GLN A 441 4.92 -4.80 -25.39
C GLN A 441 6.25 -5.30 -25.98
N ARG A 442 6.40 -6.62 -26.06
CA ARG A 442 7.51 -7.27 -26.75
C ARG A 442 6.96 -8.41 -27.60
N ASP A 443 7.06 -8.25 -28.91
CA ASP A 443 6.41 -9.12 -29.89
C ASP A 443 4.88 -9.17 -29.64
N ASP A 444 4.34 -10.36 -29.37
CA ASP A 444 2.91 -10.61 -29.05
C ASP A 444 2.65 -10.80 -27.55
N LYS A 445 3.62 -10.46 -26.68
CA LYS A 445 3.49 -10.62 -25.23
C LYS A 445 3.72 -9.31 -24.50
N LEU A 446 2.95 -9.10 -23.44
CA LEU A 446 3.19 -8.04 -22.49
C LEU A 446 4.17 -8.53 -21.43
N VAL A 447 5.16 -7.71 -21.14
CA VAL A 447 6.21 -8.00 -20.16
C VAL A 447 6.15 -6.93 -19.08
N GLY A 448 5.99 -7.37 -17.84
CA GLY A 448 6.02 -6.51 -16.66
C GLY A 448 7.45 -6.22 -16.22
N HIS A 449 7.68 -5.00 -15.76
CA HIS A 449 8.94 -4.55 -15.22
C HIS A 449 8.71 -3.84 -13.89
N VAL A 450 9.68 -3.96 -13.00
CA VAL A 450 9.76 -3.16 -11.77
C VAL A 450 11.02 -2.32 -11.83
N CYS A 451 10.83 -1.02 -11.99
CA CYS A 451 11.90 -0.04 -12.07
C CYS A 451 12.11 0.59 -10.69
N PHE A 452 13.33 0.50 -10.16
CA PHE A 452 13.70 1.14 -8.90
C PHE A 452 14.25 2.53 -9.19
N HIS A 453 13.58 3.55 -8.65
CA HIS A 453 13.98 4.94 -8.76
C HIS A 453 14.43 5.48 -7.41
N ASP A 454 15.42 6.37 -7.44
CA ASP A 454 15.80 7.14 -6.27
C ASP A 454 14.65 8.07 -5.87
N ASN A 455 14.19 7.97 -4.61
CA ASN A 455 13.04 8.73 -4.15
C ASN A 455 13.28 10.25 -4.18
N GLN A 456 14.52 10.72 -4.03
CA GLN A 456 14.82 12.16 -3.95
C GLN A 456 14.98 12.82 -5.32
N THR A 457 15.47 12.07 -6.31
CA THR A 457 15.85 12.61 -7.62
C THR A 457 15.03 12.05 -8.79
N GLY A 458 14.29 10.97 -8.58
CA GLY A 458 13.59 10.24 -9.65
C GLY A 458 14.51 9.42 -10.56
N ALA A 459 15.83 9.43 -10.31
CA ALA A 459 16.79 8.76 -11.16
C ALA A 459 16.59 7.24 -11.15
N LEU A 460 16.54 6.62 -12.33
CA LEU A 460 16.48 5.16 -12.47
C LEU A 460 17.77 4.53 -11.93
N LEU A 461 17.62 3.63 -10.96
CA LEU A 461 18.72 2.94 -10.28
C LEU A 461 18.90 1.52 -10.82
N ASN A 462 17.81 0.76 -10.92
CA ASN A 462 17.81 -0.62 -11.42
C ASN A 462 16.46 -0.96 -12.07
N ARG A 463 16.42 -2.02 -12.89
CA ARG A 463 15.20 -2.52 -13.54
C ARG A 463 15.17 -4.04 -13.45
N VAL A 464 14.04 -4.58 -13.00
CA VAL A 464 13.79 -6.02 -12.88
C VAL A 464 12.70 -6.39 -13.90
N GLU A 465 12.99 -7.36 -14.76
CA GLU A 465 11.99 -7.96 -15.65
C GLU A 465 11.29 -9.11 -14.90
N LEU A 466 9.96 -9.13 -14.96
CA LEU A 466 9.15 -10.20 -14.40
C LEU A 466 9.14 -11.42 -15.33
N GLU A 467 9.30 -12.62 -14.79
CA GLU A 467 9.39 -13.87 -15.56
C GLU A 467 8.03 -14.31 -16.13
N GLU A 468 6.94 -14.02 -15.44
CA GLU A 468 5.59 -14.31 -15.91
C GLU A 468 5.12 -13.34 -16.99
N ALA A 469 4.30 -13.84 -17.91
CA ALA A 469 3.63 -12.98 -18.88
C ALA A 469 2.64 -12.06 -18.16
N TRP A 470 2.65 -10.78 -18.54
CA TRP A 470 1.70 -9.81 -18.02
C TRP A 470 0.35 -9.98 -18.72
N ASP A 471 -0.74 -9.99 -17.94
CA ASP A 471 -2.11 -10.09 -18.45
C ASP A 471 -2.91 -8.91 -17.93
N GLU A 472 -3.21 -7.95 -18.81
CA GLU A 472 -3.97 -6.74 -18.48
C GLU A 472 -5.39 -7.02 -17.95
N THR A 473 -5.92 -8.24 -18.13
CA THR A 473 -7.21 -8.63 -17.56
C THR A 473 -7.12 -9.04 -16.08
N CYS A 474 -5.90 -9.24 -15.56
CA CYS A 474 -5.65 -9.61 -14.17
C CYS A 474 -5.38 -8.37 -13.30
N ASP A 475 -5.75 -8.45 -12.03
CA ASP A 475 -5.33 -7.45 -11.04
C ASP A 475 -3.93 -7.83 -10.54
N HIS A 476 -2.95 -6.93 -10.75
CA HIS A 476 -1.57 -7.13 -10.32
C HIS A 476 -1.25 -6.27 -9.10
N THR A 477 -0.63 -6.85 -8.07
CA THR A 477 -0.11 -6.14 -6.91
C THR A 477 1.37 -6.48 -6.75
N ILE A 478 2.21 -5.46 -6.69
CA ILE A 478 3.66 -5.59 -6.49
C ILE A 478 4.04 -4.88 -5.21
N SER A 479 4.81 -5.56 -4.36
CA SER A 479 5.34 -5.01 -3.12
C SER A 479 6.83 -5.27 -3.05
N LEU A 480 7.60 -4.23 -2.70
CA LEU A 480 9.02 -4.35 -2.42
C LEU A 480 9.25 -4.27 -0.91
N ASP A 481 10.00 -5.23 -0.38
CA ASP A 481 10.39 -5.29 1.03
C ASP A 481 11.86 -5.69 1.09
N LEU A 482 12.71 -4.68 1.29
CA LEU A 482 14.17 -4.76 1.23
C LEU A 482 14.69 -5.46 -0.04
N ASP A 483 15.06 -6.73 0.07
CA ASP A 483 15.62 -7.57 -1.00
C ASP A 483 14.59 -8.54 -1.61
N THR A 484 13.33 -8.42 -1.23
CA THR A 484 12.21 -9.28 -1.63
C THR A 484 11.24 -8.50 -2.48
N LEU A 485 10.94 -9.01 -3.67
CA LEU A 485 9.86 -8.50 -4.50
C LEU A 485 8.76 -9.57 -4.52
N VAL A 486 7.54 -9.18 -4.15
CA VAL A 486 6.37 -10.05 -4.15
C VAL A 486 5.39 -9.57 -5.19
N HIS A 487 5.00 -10.46 -6.10
CA HIS A 487 4.00 -10.20 -7.12
C HIS A 487 2.79 -11.11 -6.90
N ILE A 488 1.65 -10.50 -6.65
CA ILE A 488 0.37 -11.19 -6.48
C ILE A 488 -0.50 -10.86 -7.69
N VAL A 489 -1.00 -11.91 -8.34
CA VAL A 489 -1.88 -11.82 -9.51
C VAL A 489 -3.22 -12.41 -9.16
N LYS A 490 -4.30 -11.65 -9.38
CA LYS A 490 -5.67 -12.12 -9.25
C LYS A 490 -6.31 -12.18 -10.63
N THR A 491 -6.69 -13.38 -11.04
CA THR A 491 -7.31 -13.61 -12.34
C THR A 491 -8.80 -13.24 -12.33
N PRO A 492 -9.41 -12.99 -13.50
CA PRO A 492 -10.86 -12.81 -13.63
C PRO A 492 -11.70 -13.94 -13.02
N GLN A 493 -11.18 -15.17 -13.02
CA GLN A 493 -11.82 -16.34 -12.41
C GLN A 493 -11.61 -16.43 -10.89
N ARG A 494 -11.11 -15.36 -10.26
CA ARG A 494 -10.80 -15.25 -8.82
C ARG A 494 -9.82 -16.33 -8.34
N ARG A 495 -8.86 -16.70 -9.20
CA ARG A 495 -7.68 -17.45 -8.77
C ARG A 495 -6.57 -16.48 -8.45
N TYR A 496 -5.72 -16.86 -7.52
CA TYR A 496 -4.64 -16.03 -7.03
C TYR A 496 -3.32 -16.76 -7.24
N HIS A 497 -2.33 -16.05 -7.76
CA HIS A 497 -0.97 -16.54 -7.94
C HIS A 497 -0.04 -15.60 -7.19
N CYS A 498 0.94 -16.14 -6.50
CA CYS A 498 1.97 -15.37 -5.81
C CYS A 498 3.32 -15.81 -6.33
N TYR A 499 4.14 -14.87 -6.76
CA TYR A 499 5.52 -15.05 -7.18
C TYR A 499 6.42 -14.26 -6.24
N VAL A 500 7.47 -14.90 -5.75
CA VAL A 500 8.45 -14.28 -4.85
C VAL A 500 9.79 -14.28 -5.56
N TYR A 501 10.33 -13.07 -5.70
CA TYR A 501 11.65 -12.82 -6.25
C TYR A 501 12.58 -12.38 -5.14
N LYS A 502 13.84 -12.82 -5.24
CA LYS A 502 14.91 -12.41 -4.33
C LYS A 502 16.08 -11.83 -5.09
N LEU A 503 16.75 -10.88 -4.45
CA LEU A 503 18.01 -10.35 -4.94
C LEU A 503 19.04 -11.49 -5.12
N ASP A 504 19.39 -11.77 -6.36
CA ASP A 504 20.43 -12.70 -6.71
C ASP A 504 21.77 -11.98 -6.89
N ARG A 505 22.79 -12.54 -6.23
CA ARG A 505 24.18 -12.08 -6.29
C ARG A 505 25.13 -13.21 -6.59
N THR A 506 24.65 -14.31 -7.18
CA THR A 506 25.53 -15.27 -7.81
C THR A 506 26.37 -14.52 -8.85
N VAL A 507 27.58 -14.20 -8.41
CA VAL A 507 28.56 -13.37 -9.07
C VAL A 507 28.75 -13.95 -10.46
N GLY A 508 28.74 -13.08 -11.48
CA GLY A 508 29.14 -13.44 -12.82
C GLY A 508 30.37 -14.33 -12.75
N GLN A 509 30.33 -15.44 -13.49
CA GLN A 509 31.49 -16.30 -13.65
C GLN A 509 32.68 -15.39 -13.92
N ILE A 510 33.56 -15.26 -12.93
CA ILE A 510 34.92 -14.83 -13.18
C ILE A 510 35.38 -15.89 -14.16
N GLU A 511 35.49 -15.54 -15.44
CA GLU A 511 36.19 -16.36 -16.40
C GLU A 511 37.55 -16.64 -15.77
N GLU A 512 37.69 -17.83 -15.17
CA GLU A 512 38.99 -18.38 -14.85
C GLU A 512 39.70 -18.45 -16.20
N LYS A 513 40.52 -17.44 -16.48
CA LYS A 513 41.48 -17.51 -17.56
C LYS A 513 42.28 -18.77 -17.31
N GLN A 514 41.97 -19.81 -18.07
CA GLN A 514 42.71 -21.05 -18.06
C GLN A 514 44.20 -20.71 -18.14
N PRO A 515 45.04 -21.28 -17.26
CA PRO A 515 46.46 -20.99 -17.30
C PRO A 515 47.00 -21.41 -18.67
N ARG A 516 47.54 -20.42 -19.40
CA ARG A 516 48.24 -20.65 -20.68
C ARG A 516 49.23 -21.79 -20.49
N GLN A 517 48.97 -22.92 -21.15
CA GLN A 517 49.94 -24.01 -21.22
C GLN A 517 51.23 -23.47 -21.85
N LYS A 518 52.30 -23.46 -21.05
CA LYS A 518 53.65 -23.17 -21.54
C LYS A 518 53.99 -24.17 -22.63
N GLY A 519 54.29 -23.67 -23.82
CA GLY A 519 54.66 -24.45 -24.98
C GLY A 519 55.81 -25.42 -24.67
N LYS A 520 55.63 -26.68 -25.09
CA LYS A 520 56.67 -27.71 -25.09
C LYS A 520 57.87 -27.24 -25.92
N ARG A 521 58.97 -26.94 -25.26
CA ARG A 521 60.30 -26.79 -25.88
C ARG A 521 60.70 -28.12 -26.53
N ARG A 522 60.72 -28.17 -27.86
CA ARG A 522 61.35 -29.24 -28.64
C ARG A 522 62.85 -29.30 -28.28
N LYS A 523 63.28 -30.37 -27.61
CA LYS A 523 64.70 -30.74 -27.53
C LYS A 523 65.07 -31.43 -28.85
N SER A 524 65.96 -30.82 -29.61
CA SER A 524 66.62 -31.40 -30.76
C SER A 524 67.62 -32.47 -30.29
N THR A 525 67.39 -33.72 -30.67
CA THR A 525 68.38 -34.80 -30.61
C THR A 525 69.31 -34.70 -31.82
N ARG A 526 70.63 -34.57 -31.57
CA ARG A 526 71.67 -34.88 -32.56
C ARG A 526 72.78 -35.69 -31.89
N ARG A 527 72.86 -36.95 -32.32
CA ARG A 527 74.00 -37.88 -32.43
C ARG A 527 74.85 -38.21 -31.19
N ARG A 528 74.84 -39.50 -30.83
CA ARG A 528 75.87 -40.42 -31.33
C ARG A 528 75.19 -41.58 -32.06
#